data_AF-M0QWF1-F1
#
_entry.id   AF-M0QWF1-F1
#
_cell.length_a   1.000
_cell.length_b   1.000
_cell.length_c   1.000
_cell.angle_alpha   90.00
_cell.angle_beta   90.00
_cell.angle_gamma   90.00
#
_symmetry.space_group_name_H-M   'P 1'
#
loop_
_entity.id
_entity.type
_entity.pdbx_description
1 polymer ?
#
loop_
_entity_poly.entity_id
_entity_poly.type
_entity_poly.pdbx_seq_one_letter_code
_entity_poly.pdbx_strand_id
1 'polypeptide(L)' 'MDAARNGALGSVESLPDRKVYMDYNATTPLEPEVIQAVTEAMKEAWGNPSSSYVSGRPRTL' A
#
# COMPACT_ATOMS: atom_id res chain seq x y z
N MET A 1 -45.90 -14.74 30.80
CA MET A 1 -44.93 -15.83 31.04
C MET A 1 -45.19 -16.78 29.89
N ASP A 2 -44.44 -16.80 28.80
CA ASP A 2 -42.98 -16.89 28.72
C ASP A 2 -42.38 -16.14 27.53
N ALA A 3 -41.08 -15.94 27.64
CA ALA A 3 -40.28 -14.89 27.05
C ALA A 3 -40.03 -15.00 25.53
N ALA A 4 -39.84 -13.83 24.94
CA ALA A 4 -39.32 -13.60 23.61
C ALA A 4 -38.03 -14.41 23.32
N ARG A 5 -38.08 -15.31 22.34
CA ARG A 5 -36.89 -15.77 21.62
C ARG A 5 -36.65 -14.84 20.43
N ASN A 6 -36.25 -13.62 20.74
CA ASN A 6 -35.52 -12.77 19.81
C ASN A 6 -34.03 -13.04 20.04
N GLY A 7 -33.45 -13.93 19.24
CA GLY A 7 -32.00 -14.13 19.15
C GLY A 7 -31.61 -13.89 17.71
N ALA A 8 -31.04 -12.71 17.46
CA ALA A 8 -30.68 -12.21 16.15
C ALA A 8 -29.99 -13.26 15.27
N LEU A 9 -30.54 -13.48 14.07
CA LEU A 9 -29.75 -13.98 12.94
C LEU A 9 -28.71 -12.90 12.65
N GLY A 10 -27.56 -13.00 13.32
CA GLY A 10 -26.38 -12.24 12.97
C GLY A 10 -26.08 -12.56 11.51
N SER A 11 -26.30 -11.57 10.65
CA SER A 11 -25.86 -11.58 9.28
C SER A 11 -24.40 -12.04 9.26
N VAL A 12 -24.18 -13.24 8.74
CA VAL A 12 -22.84 -13.70 8.36
C VAL A 12 -22.39 -12.77 7.25
N GLU A 13 -21.78 -11.64 7.61
CA GLU A 13 -21.02 -10.85 6.66
C GLU A 13 -19.93 -11.77 6.14
N SER A 14 -20.13 -12.27 4.92
CA SER A 14 -19.16 -13.03 4.18
C SER A 14 -17.87 -12.22 4.17
N LEU A 15 -16.85 -12.69 4.91
CA LEU A 15 -15.52 -12.10 4.83
C LEU A 15 -15.14 -12.03 3.35
N PRO A 16 -14.62 -10.89 2.86
CA PRO A 16 -14.32 -10.72 1.45
C PRO A 16 -13.40 -11.86 1.01
N ASP A 17 -13.78 -12.50 -0.09
CA ASP A 17 -13.07 -13.63 -0.67
C ASP A 17 -11.58 -13.28 -0.75
N ARG A 18 -10.74 -14.03 -0.01
CA ARG A 18 -9.34 -13.69 0.19
C ARG A 18 -8.59 -13.97 -1.12
N LYS A 19 -8.46 -12.94 -1.96
CA LYS A 19 -7.79 -13.04 -3.25
C LYS A 19 -6.32 -13.42 -3.05
N VAL A 20 -5.91 -14.53 -3.63
CA VAL A 20 -4.51 -14.98 -3.65
C VAL A 20 -3.93 -14.67 -5.02
N TYR A 21 -2.84 -13.91 -5.06
CA TYR A 21 -2.11 -13.61 -6.29
C TYR A 21 -0.98 -14.64 -6.46
N MET A 22 -0.97 -15.37 -7.58
CA MET A 22 0.02 -16.44 -7.84
C MET A 22 0.81 -16.24 -9.14
N ASP A 23 0.71 -15.06 -9.77
CA ASP A 23 1.38 -14.77 -11.04
C ASP A 23 2.53 -13.76 -10.88
N TYR A 24 3.45 -14.08 -9.96
CA TYR A 24 4.65 -13.25 -9.71
C TYR A 24 5.61 -13.20 -10.91
N ASN A 25 5.46 -14.11 -11.87
CA ASN A 25 6.28 -14.13 -13.08
C ASN A 25 5.85 -13.06 -14.09
N ALA A 26 4.56 -12.68 -14.13
CA ALA A 26 4.09 -11.61 -14.99
C ALA A 26 4.45 -10.23 -14.44
N THR A 27 4.22 -10.00 -13.15
CA THR A 27 4.62 -8.79 -12.44
C THR A 27 4.61 -9.02 -10.94
N THR A 28 5.28 -8.16 -10.19
CA THR A 28 5.37 -8.26 -8.72
C THR A 28 4.80 -7.01 -8.07
N PRO A 29 4.06 -7.14 -6.95
CA PRO A 29 3.65 -5.97 -6.19
C PRO A 29 4.90 -5.24 -5.66
N LEU A 30 4.85 -3.92 -5.62
CA LEU A 30 5.93 -3.14 -5.03
C LEU A 30 5.97 -3.36 -3.52
N GLU A 31 7.16 -3.65 -3.01
CA GLU A 31 7.40 -3.69 -1.57
C GLU A 31 7.16 -2.30 -0.95
N PRO A 32 6.63 -2.21 0.29
CA PRO A 32 6.35 -0.93 0.94
C PRO A 32 7.55 0.01 0.99
N GLU A 33 8.75 -0.53 1.20
CA GLU A 33 10.01 0.22 1.23
C GLU A 33 10.33 0.86 -0.14
N VAL A 34 10.02 0.16 -1.24
CA VAL A 34 10.21 0.67 -2.60
C VAL A 34 9.25 1.83 -2.86
N ILE A 35 7.99 1.69 -2.44
CA ILE A 35 7.01 2.77 -2.54
C ILE A 35 7.48 4.00 -1.76
N GLN A 36 8.00 3.82 -0.54
CA GLN A 36 8.52 4.90 0.28
C GLN A 36 9.69 5.61 -0.38
N ALA A 37 10.72 4.86 -0.78
CA ALA A 37 11.93 5.42 -1.39
C ALA A 37 11.61 6.20 -2.67
N VAL A 38 10.73 5.66 -3.52
CA VAL A 38 10.29 6.30 -4.76
C VAL A 38 9.47 7.57 -4.47
N THR A 39 8.58 7.53 -3.47
CA THR A 39 7.80 8.70 -3.05
C THR A 39 8.69 9.79 -2.46
N GLU A 40 9.67 9.43 -1.64
CA GLU A 40 10.64 10.35 -1.05
C GLU A 40 11.50 10.99 -2.14
N ALA A 41 12.02 10.20 -3.08
CA ALA A 41 12.79 10.71 -4.20
C ALA A 41 11.98 11.72 -5.04
N MET A 42 10.70 11.44 -5.29
CA MET A 42 9.83 12.37 -6.01
C MET A 42 9.60 13.70 -5.27
N LYS A 43 9.49 13.67 -3.94
CA LYS A 43 9.23 14.87 -3.14
C LYS A 43 10.51 15.68 -2.89
N GLU A 44 11.58 14.99 -2.53
CA GLU A 44 12.80 15.60 -1.99
C GLU A 44 13.92 15.71 -3.02
N ALA A 45 13.97 14.83 -4.02
CA ALA A 45 15.04 14.76 -5.02
C ALA A 45 14.49 14.93 -6.45
N TRP A 46 13.56 15.87 -6.63
CA TRP A 46 12.93 16.21 -7.92
C TRP A 46 13.87 16.90 -8.92
N GLY A 47 15.06 17.30 -8.48
CA GLY A 47 16.05 17.98 -9.29
C GLY A 47 16.53 17.17 -10.49
N ASN A 48 16.86 17.84 -11.60
CA ASN A 48 17.45 17.17 -12.76
C ASN A 48 18.86 16.67 -12.38
N PRO A 49 19.14 15.36 -12.46
CA PRO A 49 20.44 14.79 -12.07
C PRO A 49 21.65 15.37 -12.83
N SER A 50 21.42 15.94 -14.02
CA SER A 50 22.46 16.56 -14.85
C SER A 50 22.70 18.05 -14.55
N SER A 51 21.94 18.65 -13.63
CA SER A 51 22.12 20.06 -13.26
C SER A 51 23.30 20.24 -12.30
N SER A 52 24.11 21.26 -12.53
CA SER A 52 25.29 21.56 -11.70
C SER A 52 24.96 22.23 -10.36
N TYR A 53 23.69 22.49 -10.06
CA TYR A 53 23.22 23.08 -8.81
C TYR A 53 22.32 22.08 -8.06
N VAL A 54 22.41 22.09 -6.73
CA VAL A 54 21.62 21.20 -5.88
C VAL A 54 20.16 21.64 -5.93
N SER A 55 19.31 20.82 -6.54
CA SER A 55 17.85 20.98 -6.55
C SER A 55 17.23 19.82 -5.77
N GLY A 56 16.57 20.13 -4.65
CA GLY A 56 16.13 19.13 -3.67
C GLY A 56 17.16 18.87 -2.56
N ARG A 57 17.03 17.75 -1.82
CA ARG A 57 18.02 17.30 -0.83
C ARG A 57 19.29 16.78 -1.53
N PRO A 58 20.49 17.17 -1.06
CA PRO A 58 21.74 16.64 -1.61
C PRO A 58 21.82 15.13 -1.40
N ARG A 59 22.30 14.41 -2.42
CA ARG A 59 22.60 12.98 -2.33
C ARG A 59 23.63 12.76 -1.23
N THR A 60 23.16 12.32 -0.07
CA THR A 60 24.04 11.90 1.02
C THR A 60 24.50 10.48 0.68
N LEU A 61 25.81 10.31 0.50
CA LEU A 61 26.47 9.02 0.27
C LEU A 61 26.57 8.23 1.59
#